data_AF-A0A448MKG1-F1
#
_entry.id   AF-A0A448MKG1-F1
#
_cell.length_a   1.000
_cell.length_b   1.000
_cell.length_c   1.000
_cell.angle_alpha   90.00
_cell.angle_beta   90.00
_cell.angle_gamma   90.00
#
_symmetry.space_group_name_H-M   'P 1'
#
loop_
_entity.id
_entity.type
_entity.pdbx_description
1 polymer ?
#
loop_
_entity_poly.entity_id
_entity_poly.type
_entity_poly.pdbx_seq_one_letter_code
_entity_poly.pdbx_strand_id
1 'polypeptide(L)' 'MLKRVSVTFNHVTERLTLMISERGNNYGNIRWTWLERNDFSTLKTSVGEALAEQCVLKSSDPSLSK' A
#
# COMPACT_ATOMS: atom_id res chain seq x y z
N MET A 1 -7.98 -10.12 16.32
CA MET A 1 -8.11 -8.76 15.74
C MET A 1 -7.60 -8.79 14.30
N LEU A 2 -8.32 -8.21 13.34
CA LEU A 2 -7.85 -8.13 11.95
C LEU A 2 -6.75 -7.07 11.82
N LYS A 3 -5.63 -7.39 11.16
CA LYS A 3 -4.57 -6.42 10.84
C LYS A 3 -5.10 -5.39 9.85
N ARG A 4 -4.80 -4.11 10.08
CA ARG A 4 -5.29 -2.99 9.28
C ARG A 4 -4.20 -1.93 9.11
N VAL A 5 -4.26 -1.21 8.00
CA VAL A 5 -3.42 -0.04 7.72
C VAL A 5 -4.29 1.15 7.35
N SER A 6 -3.80 2.37 7.58
CA SER A 6 -4.41 3.59 7.07
C SER A 6 -3.52 4.09 5.92
N VAL A 7 -4.11 4.29 4.75
CA VAL A 7 -3.42 4.81 3.58
C VAL A 7 -4.03 6.15 3.23
N THR A 8 -3.18 7.16 3.00
CA THR A 8 -3.60 8.49 2.55
C THR A 8 -3.07 8.73 1.15
N PHE A 9 -3.95 9.06 0.21
CA PHE A 9 -3.60 9.38 -1.18
C PHE A 9 -4.51 10.50 -1.67
N ASN A 10 -3.94 11.54 -2.30
CA ASN A 10 -4.66 12.74 -2.76
C ASN A 10 -5.65 13.29 -1.71
N HIS A 11 -5.18 13.46 -0.48
CA HIS A 11 -5.94 13.99 0.67
C HIS A 11 -7.10 13.12 1.16
N VAL A 12 -7.33 11.94 0.56
CA VAL A 12 -8.31 10.96 1.04
C VAL A 12 -7.58 9.93 1.89
N THR A 13 -8.15 9.56 3.04
CA THR A 13 -7.61 8.50 3.90
C THR A 13 -8.59 7.34 3.97
N GLU A 14 -8.12 6.13 3.66
CA GLU A 14 -8.89 4.91 3.72
C GLU A 14 -8.25 3.92 4.69
N ARG A 15 -9.10 3.17 5.41
CA ARG A 15 -8.65 2.07 6.27
C ARG A 15 -8.77 0.76 5.53
N LEU A 16 -7.65 0.09 5.32
CA LEU A 16 -7.54 -1.16 4.57
C LEU A 16 -7.35 -2.33 5.54
N THR A 17 -7.96 -3.47 5.24
CA THR A 17 -7.87 -4.68 6.07
C THR A 17 -7.03 -5.74 5.36
N LEU A 18 -6.21 -6.47 6.11
CA LEU A 18 -5.39 -7.55 5.56
C LEU A 18 -6.28 -8.60 4.87
N MET A 19 -5.92 -8.92 3.64
CA MET A 19 -6.56 -9.94 2.81
C MET A 19 -5.64 -11.16 2.68
N ILE A 20 -6.21 -12.29 2.28
CA ILE A 20 -5.43 -13.48 1.94
C ILE A 20 -4.58 -13.16 0.71
N SER A 21 -3.29 -13.50 0.76
CA SER A 21 -2.34 -13.30 -0.32
C SER A 21 -1.38 -14.48 -0.40
N GLU A 22 -1.00 -14.86 -1.62
CA GLU A 22 0.04 -15.86 -1.88
C GLU A 22 1.46 -15.26 -1.77
N ARG A 23 1.59 -13.92 -1.91
CA ARG A 23 2.88 -13.21 -1.86
C ARG A 23 2.74 -11.88 -1.13
N GLY A 24 3.60 -11.67 -0.13
CA GLY A 24 3.60 -10.44 0.67
C GLY A 24 2.26 -10.18 1.35
N ASN A 25 2.03 -8.94 1.78
CA ASN A 25 0.75 -8.54 2.34
C ASN A 25 -0.09 -7.82 1.29
N ASN A 26 -1.39 -8.11 1.28
CA ASN A 26 -2.37 -7.30 0.56
C ASN A 26 -3.35 -6.74 1.58
N TYR A 27 -3.62 -5.44 1.52
CA TYR A 27 -4.65 -4.81 2.33
C TYR A 27 -5.68 -4.18 1.40
N GLY A 28 -6.97 -4.35 1.67
CA GLY A 28 -8.00 -3.83 0.79
C GLY A 28 -9.26 -3.36 1.49
N ASN A 29 -10.04 -2.58 0.75
CA ASN A 29 -11.43 -2.26 1.01
C ASN A 29 -12.18 -2.02 -0.32
N ILE A 30 -13.39 -1.46 -0.27
CA ILE A 30 -14.21 -1.21 -1.47
C ILE A 30 -13.60 -0.21 -2.45
N ARG A 31 -12.64 0.63 -2.02
CA ARG A 31 -12.02 1.66 -2.85
C ARG A 31 -10.64 1.29 -3.32
N TRP A 32 -9.78 0.80 -2.43
CA TRP A 32 -8.35 0.63 -2.71
C TRP A 32 -7.82 -0.73 -2.30
N THR A 33 -6.71 -1.11 -2.96
CA THR A 33 -5.85 -2.22 -2.58
C THR A 33 -4.41 -1.74 -2.46
N TRP A 34 -3.78 -2.00 -1.32
CA TRP A 34 -2.36 -1.79 -1.06
C TRP A 34 -1.63 -3.14 -1.10
N LEU A 35 -0.66 -3.25 -2.00
CA LEU A 35 0.14 -4.45 -2.24
C LEU A 35 1.54 -4.21 -1.69
N GLU A 36 1.90 -4.83 -0.58
CA GLU A 36 3.26 -4.78 -0.04
C GLU A 36 4.11 -5.91 -0.60
N ARG A 37 5.23 -5.56 -1.24
CA ARG A 37 6.22 -6.50 -1.75
C ARG A 37 7.62 -6.12 -1.29
N ASN A 38 8.56 -7.05 -1.44
CA ASN A 38 9.94 -6.88 -1.01
C ASN A 38 10.71 -5.85 -1.85
N ASP A 39 10.35 -5.73 -3.12
CA ASP A 39 10.92 -4.81 -4.10
C ASP A 39 10.18 -3.47 -4.05
N PHE A 40 8.90 -3.47 -4.39
CA PHE A 40 8.09 -2.27 -4.45
C PHE A 40 6.66 -2.51 -4.05
N SER A 41 6.09 -1.57 -3.31
CA SER A 41 4.67 -1.58 -3.00
C SER A 41 3.85 -0.82 -4.05
N THR A 42 2.55 -1.13 -4.14
CA THR A 42 1.64 -0.50 -5.11
C THR A 42 0.30 -0.22 -4.48
N LEU A 43 -0.23 0.99 -4.70
CA LEU A 43 -1.60 1.36 -4.40
C LEU A 43 -2.43 1.30 -5.68
N LYS A 44 -3.55 0.59 -5.64
CA LYS A 44 -4.51 0.47 -6.73
C LYS A 44 -5.93 0.79 -6.27
N THR A 45 -6.81 1.11 -7.21
CA THR A 45 -8.26 1.02 -6.98
C THR A 45 -8.66 -0.44 -6.73
N SER A 46 -9.86 -0.65 -6.17
CA SER A 46 -10.41 -1.99 -5.91
C SER A 46 -10.65 -2.80 -7.20
N VAL A 47 -10.70 -2.14 -8.35
CA VAL A 47 -10.83 -2.75 -9.69
C VAL A 47 -9.50 -2.88 -10.43
N GLY A 48 -8.38 -2.46 -9.82
CA GLY A 48 -7.03 -2.75 -10.30
C GLY A 48 -6.30 -1.62 -11.05
N GLU A 49 -6.88 -0.42 -11.15
CA GLU A 49 -6.20 0.75 -11.73
C GLU A 49 -5.12 1.26 -10.77
N ALA A 50 -3.93 1.57 -11.28
CA ALA A 50 -2.82 2.05 -10.44
C ALA A 50 -3.02 3.51 -10.00
N LEU A 51 -2.82 3.77 -8.70
CA LEU A 51 -2.82 5.11 -8.10
C LEU A 51 -1.40 5.56 -7.73
N ALA A 52 -0.58 4.64 -7.24
CA ALA A 52 0.84 4.85 -6.99
C ALA A 52 1.61 3.54 -7.18
N GLU A 53 2.72 3.60 -7.91
CA GLU A 53 3.58 2.46 -8.23
C GLU A 53 4.99 2.68 -7.69
N GLN A 54 5.79 1.62 -7.64
CA GLN A 54 7.20 1.68 -7.23
C GLN A 54 7.43 2.30 -5.84
N CYS A 55 6.47 2.14 -4.93
CA CYS A 55 6.55 2.74 -3.60
C CYS A 55 7.56 1.97 -2.74
N VAL A 56 8.59 2.66 -2.28
CA VAL A 56 9.61 2.13 -1.37
C VAL A 56 9.44 2.70 0.04
N LEU A 57 9.83 1.93 1.05
CA LEU A 57 9.95 2.48 2.39
C LEU A 57 11.00 3.58 2.37
N LYS A 58 10.61 4.78 2.81
CA LYS A 58 11.58 5.86 3.02
C LYS A 58 12.57 5.38 4.07
N SER A 59 13.82 5.14 3.68
CA SER A 59 14.88 4.86 4.63
C SER A 59 14.93 6.01 5.64
N SER A 60 15.04 5.69 6.93
CA SER A 60 15.28 6.70 7.97
C SER A 60 16.65 7.35 7.86
N ASP A 61 17.47 6.94 6.88
CA ASP A 61 18.77 7.50 6.57
C ASP A 61 18.63 8.68 5.58
N PRO A 62 18.89 9.93 6.03
CA PRO A 62 18.76 11.12 5.19
C PRO A 62 19.72 11.16 3.99
N SER A 63 20.75 10.30 3.98
CA SER A 63 21.80 10.30 2.95
C SER A 63 21.37 9.74 1.59
N LEU A 64 20.26 8.99 1.53
CA LEU A 64 19.72 8.37 0.30
C LEU A 64 18.58 9.14 -0.35
N SER A 65 18.20 10.30 0.20
CA SER A 65 17.27 11.23 -0.46
C SER A 65 18.05 12.17 -1.39
N LYS A 66 18.62 11.63 -2.47
CA LYS A 66 19.25 12.42 -3.53
C LYS A 66 18.34 12.49 -4.75
#